data_AF-A0A0D0AUX7-F1
#
_entry.id   AF-A0A0D0AUX7-F1
#
_cell.length_a   1.000
_cell.length_b   1.000
_cell.length_c   1.000
_cell.angle_alpha   90.00
_cell.angle_beta   90.00
_cell.angle_gamma   90.00
#
_symmetry.space_group_name_H-M   'P 1'
#
loop_
_entity.id
_entity.type
_entity.pdbx_description
1 polymer ?
#
loop_
_entity_poly.entity_id
_entity_poly.type
_entity_poly.pdbx_seq_one_letter_code
_entity_poly.pdbx_strand_id
1 'polypeptide(L)' 'GHICIMLPKYHCELNFIEYFWGTVKHWLCEHCDYTFSTVQSNMQQALQSVPVETICKWEH' A
#
# COMPACT_ATOMS: atom_id res chain seq x y z
N GLY A 1 9.07 4.96 25.39
CA GLY A 1 7.82 5.55 24.88
C GLY A 1 7.85 5.54 23.37
N HIS A 2 6.69 5.52 22.70
CA HIS A 2 6.61 5.55 21.24
C HIS A 2 6.17 6.94 20.77
N ILE A 3 6.65 7.38 19.61
CA ILE A 3 6.24 8.63 18.96
C ILE A 3 5.05 8.31 18.05
N CYS A 4 3.98 9.10 18.16
CA CYS A 4 2.80 8.97 17.31
C CYS A 4 2.81 10.08 16.25
N ILE A 5 2.71 9.69 14.99
CA ILE A 5 2.58 10.63 13.86
C ILE A 5 1.09 10.88 13.64
N MET A 6 0.67 12.14 13.74
CA MET A 6 -0.72 12.54 13.53
C MET A 6 -0.91 12.94 12.06
N LEU A 7 -1.64 12.11 11.32
CA LEU A 7 -1.95 12.35 9.91
C LEU A 7 -3.32 13.03 9.76
N PRO A 8 -3.49 13.89 8.75
CA PRO A 8 -4.77 14.55 8.49
C PRO A 8 -5.83 13.52 8.08
N LYS A 9 -7.05 13.68 8.64
CA LYS A 9 -8.18 12.78 8.34
C LYS A 9 -8.65 12.99 6.91
N TYR A 10 -9.04 11.89 6.24
CA TYR A 10 -9.60 11.90 4.87
C TYR A 10 -8.61 12.26 3.76
N HIS A 11 -7.31 12.21 4.04
CA HIS A 11 -6.24 12.43 3.07
C HIS A 11 -5.39 11.17 2.92
N CYS A 12 -6.00 10.12 2.34
CA CYS A 12 -5.35 8.82 2.14
C CYS A 12 -4.07 8.91 1.30
N GLU A 13 -3.96 9.94 0.46
CA GLU A 13 -2.76 10.25 -0.33
C GLU A 13 -1.58 10.69 0.54
N LEU A 14 -1.83 11.25 1.73
CA LEU A 14 -0.81 11.70 2.69
C LEU A 14 -0.50 10.64 3.75
N ASN A 15 -1.37 9.64 3.90
CA ASN A 15 -1.15 8.51 4.79
C ASN A 15 -0.37 7.42 4.07
N PHE A 16 0.92 7.29 4.38
CA PHE A 16 1.80 6.32 3.73
C PHE A 16 1.27 4.88 3.77
N ILE A 17 0.56 4.49 4.84
CA ILE A 17 -0.05 3.15 4.97
C ILE A 17 -1.17 3.00 3.93
N GLU A 18 -2.07 3.97 3.85
CA GLU A 18 -3.20 3.92 2.91
C GLU A 18 -2.72 4.02 1.46
N TYR A 19 -1.76 4.88 1.17
CA TYR A 19 -1.17 5.01 -0.15
C TYR A 19 -0.48 3.71 -0.60
N PHE A 20 0.35 3.11 0.27
CA PHE A 20 1.00 1.83 0.02
C PHE A 20 -0.03 0.73 -0.31
N TRP A 21 -1.04 0.54 0.54
CA TRP A 21 -2.07 -0.47 0.32
C TRP A 21 -2.95 -0.17 -0.91
N GLY A 22 -3.13 1.10 -1.25
CA GLY A 22 -3.78 1.52 -2.50
C GLY A 22 -3.02 1.02 -3.73
N THR A 23 -1.70 1.17 -3.75
CA THR A 23 -0.83 0.67 -4.84
C THR A 23 -0.84 -0.87 -4.90
N VAL A 24 -0.71 -1.55 -3.77
CA VAL A 24 -0.79 -3.02 -3.70
C VAL A 24 -2.12 -3.53 -4.26
N LYS A 25 -3.23 -2.90 -3.86
CA LYS A 25 -4.57 -3.26 -4.36
C LYS A 25 -4.68 -3.03 -5.87
N HIS A 26 -4.17 -1.91 -6.37
CA HIS A 26 -4.20 -1.63 -7.81
C HIS A 26 -3.46 -2.70 -8.60
N TRP A 27 -2.25 -3.08 -8.18
CA TRP A 27 -1.48 -4.14 -8.80
C TRP A 27 -2.22 -5.49 -8.76
N LEU A 28 -2.81 -5.85 -7.62
CA LEU A 28 -3.61 -7.07 -7.51
C LEU A 28 -4.82 -7.07 -8.45
N CYS A 29 -5.51 -5.93 -8.62
CA CYS A 29 -6.64 -5.82 -9.55
C CYS A 29 -6.23 -6.04 -11.02
N GLU A 30 -4.99 -5.70 -11.38
CA GLU A 30 -4.46 -5.91 -12.74
C GLU A 30 -3.95 -7.34 -12.98
N HIS A 31 -3.54 -8.04 -11.91
CA HIS A 31 -2.84 -9.33 -12.00
C HIS A 31 -3.62 -10.53 -11.41
N CYS A 32 -4.81 -10.30 -10.85
CA CYS A 32 -5.66 -11.34 -10.25
C CYS A 32 -7.07 -11.36 -10.84
N ASP A 33 -7.68 -12.55 -10.84
CA ASP A 33 -9.04 -12.81 -11.32
C ASP A 33 -10.12 -12.59 -10.24
N TYR A 34 -9.79 -11.80 -9.19
CA TYR A 34 -10.66 -11.53 -8.04
C TYR A 34 -11.04 -12.78 -7.21
N THR A 35 -10.35 -13.91 -7.40
CA THR A 35 -10.47 -15.06 -6.49
C THR A 35 -9.54 -14.90 -5.30
N PHE A 36 -9.95 -15.43 -4.14
CA PHE A 36 -9.10 -15.37 -2.95
C PHE A 36 -7.77 -16.11 -3.16
N SER A 37 -7.78 -17.23 -3.90
CA SER A 37 -6.60 -18.04 -4.17
C SER A 37 -5.52 -17.27 -4.94
N THR A 38 -5.89 -16.57 -6.01
CA THR A 38 -4.93 -15.80 -6.82
C THR A 38 -4.43 -14.56 -6.11
N VAL A 39 -5.30 -13.89 -5.34
CA VAL A 39 -4.89 -12.78 -4.47
C VAL A 39 -3.89 -13.26 -3.42
N GLN A 40 -4.14 -14.42 -2.79
CA GLN A 40 -3.25 -14.99 -1.78
C GLN A 40 -1.90 -15.38 -2.39
N SER A 41 -1.88 -16.03 -3.55
CA SER A 41 -0.64 -16.44 -4.22
C SER A 41 0.19 -15.24 -4.67
N ASN A 42 -0.47 -14.17 -5.13
CA ASN A 42 0.19 -13.01 -5.71
C ASN A 42 0.48 -11.90 -4.69
N MET A 43 0.01 -12.03 -3.43
CA MET A 43 0.19 -11.02 -2.38
C MET A 43 1.67 -10.65 -2.19
N GLN A 44 2.56 -11.63 -2.15
CA GLN A 44 3.99 -11.36 -1.95
C GLN A 44 4.57 -10.54 -3.11
N GLN A 45 4.19 -10.85 -4.35
CA GLN A 45 4.63 -10.12 -5.54
C GLN A 45 4.06 -8.70 -5.54
N ALA A 46 2.80 -8.55 -5.14
CA ALA A 46 2.14 -7.24 -5.01
C ALA A 46 2.83 -6.35 -3.97
N LEU A 47 3.26 -6.92 -2.84
CA LEU A 47 4.00 -6.17 -1.82
C LEU A 47 5.39 -5.77 -2.30
N GLN A 48 6.05 -6.62 -3.09
CA GLN A 48 7.38 -6.35 -3.66
C GLN A 48 7.34 -5.39 -4.84
N SER A 49 6.19 -5.19 -5.49
CA SER A 49 6.05 -4.28 -6.62
C SER A 49 6.02 -2.81 -6.21
N VAL A 50 5.79 -2.51 -4.92
CA VAL A 50 5.73 -1.13 -4.41
C VAL A 50 7.13 -0.64 -4.02
N PRO A 51 7.67 0.40 -4.69
CA PRO A 51 8.98 0.95 -4.36
C PRO A 51 9.00 1.58 -2.96
N VAL A 52 10.12 1.52 -2.25
CA VAL A 52 10.27 2.08 -0.89
C VAL A 52 10.05 3.59 -0.88
N GLU A 53 10.38 4.27 -1.98
CA GLU A 53 10.15 5.70 -2.18
C GLU A 53 8.66 6.08 -2.04
N THR A 54 7.76 5.13 -2.31
CA THR A 54 6.31 5.29 -2.13
C THR A 54 5.93 5.46 -0.66
N ILE A 55 6.68 4.83 0.24
CA ILE A 55 6.46 4.86 1.69
C ILE A 55 7.01 6.17 2.27
N CYS A 56 8.19 6.60 1.80
CA CYS A 56 8.86 7.82 2.29
C CYS A 56 8.49 9.11 1.54
N LYS A 57 7.55 9.04 0.58
CA LYS A 57 7.24 10.15 -0.36
C LYS A 57 6.90 11.48 0.34
N TRP A 58 6.36 11.42 1.55
CA TRP A 58 5.87 12.58 2.29
C TRP A 58 6.67 12.87 3.57
N GLU A 59 7.79 12.19 3.77
CA GLU A 59 8.75 12.52 4.84
C GLU A 59 9.69 13.63 4.34
N HIS A 60 9.50 14.85 4.84
CA HIS A 60 10.40 15.99 4.67
C HIS A 60 10.99 16.41 6.02
#